data_AF-A0A7C5I1Z9-F1
#
_entry.id   AF-A0A7C5I1Z9-F1
#
_cell.length_a   1.000
_cell.length_b   1.000
_cell.length_c   1.000
_cell.angle_alpha   90.00
_cell.angle_beta   90.00
_cell.angle_gamma   90.00
#
_symmetry.space_group_name_H-M   'P 1'
#
loop_
_entity.id
_entity.type
_entity.pdbx_description
1 polymer ?
#
loop_
_entity_poly.entity_id
_entity_poly.type
_entity_poly.pdbx_seq_one_letter_code
_entity_poly.pdbx_strand_id
1 'polypeptide(L)'
;MYFEAVLDLNIQEESGIRMDTLLIFKRKTSASVDFYTPAEEKSEEHFVRIRTGDRIQVKWKDEFVLKDSKTKKLIIRGKVLVPEAGDTIPRNVEKRIAFLKQLNKKEEDMISALAEKKGFQGLSQQEIFDFSSLSKNQILNVCQSLEQEKKIRIVSFSPILIISRFHFDLLKKKILSLIRDRSRSDSEREGMALEEIQEKV
;
A
#
# COMPACT_ATOMS: atom_id res chain seq x y z
N MET A 1 -12.35 10.53 -8.61
CA MET A 1 -11.65 9.69 -7.61
C MET A 1 -10.98 8.53 -8.33
N TYR A 2 -9.93 7.93 -7.77
CA TYR A 2 -9.34 6.73 -8.37
C TYR A 2 -8.77 5.78 -7.32
N PHE A 3 -8.72 4.50 -7.68
CA PHE A 3 -8.16 3.42 -6.89
C PHE A 3 -7.33 2.50 -7.81
N GLU A 4 -6.39 1.76 -7.23
CA GLU A 4 -5.61 0.77 -7.96
C GLU A 4 -6.20 -0.63 -7.76
N ALA A 5 -6.19 -1.44 -8.80
CA ALA A 5 -6.85 -2.74 -8.81
C ALA A 5 -6.06 -3.76 -9.61
N VAL A 6 -6.46 -5.02 -9.44
CA VAL A 6 -6.15 -6.12 -10.36
C VAL A 6 -7.44 -6.59 -11.03
N LEU A 7 -7.34 -6.89 -12.32
CA LEU A 7 -8.42 -7.46 -13.11
C LEU A 7 -8.05 -8.91 -13.48
N ASP A 8 -9.05 -9.79 -13.37
CA ASP A 8 -8.98 -11.19 -13.82
C ASP A 8 -9.42 -11.24 -15.29
N LEU A 9 -8.46 -11.00 -16.20
CA LEU A 9 -8.71 -11.01 -17.65
C LEU A 9 -8.51 -12.43 -18.16
N ASN A 10 -9.62 -13.14 -18.39
CA ASN A 10 -9.63 -14.35 -19.21
C ASN A 10 -10.35 -14.10 -20.53
N ILE A 11 -9.99 -13.00 -21.22
CA ILE A 11 -10.64 -12.58 -22.47
C ILE A 11 -9.57 -12.39 -23.55
N GLN A 12 -9.78 -13.11 -24.65
CA GLN A 12 -9.06 -12.93 -25.90
C GLN A 12 -9.48 -11.59 -26.53
N GLU A 13 -8.47 -10.82 -26.96
CA GLU A 13 -8.48 -9.68 -27.88
C GLU A 13 -8.47 -8.23 -27.32
N GLU A 14 -7.37 -7.57 -27.74
CA GLU A 14 -7.18 -6.18 -28.17
C GLU A 14 -7.98 -5.10 -27.41
N SER A 15 -7.38 -4.27 -26.58
CA SER A 15 -6.43 -3.22 -26.97
C SER A 15 -6.27 -2.30 -25.75
N GLY A 16 -5.09 -1.76 -25.46
CA GLY A 16 -4.79 -0.42 -25.96
C GLY A 16 -5.44 0.70 -25.14
N ILE A 17 -4.86 0.97 -23.97
CA ILE A 17 -4.73 2.27 -23.28
C ILE A 17 -5.90 2.76 -22.41
N ARG A 18 -7.18 2.69 -22.81
CA ARG A 18 -8.27 3.15 -21.91
C ARG A 18 -9.65 2.59 -22.26
N MET A 19 -10.36 2.05 -21.27
CA MET A 19 -11.72 1.51 -21.45
C MET A 19 -12.75 2.28 -20.62
N ASP A 20 -13.82 2.75 -21.27
CA ASP A 20 -14.96 3.37 -20.58
C ASP A 20 -16.05 2.34 -20.28
N THR A 21 -16.28 2.12 -18.99
CA THR A 21 -17.10 1.03 -18.47
C THR A 21 -18.09 1.51 -17.41
N LEU A 22 -19.02 0.62 -17.07
CA LEU A 22 -19.86 0.75 -15.90
C LEU A 22 -19.26 -0.10 -14.79
N LEU A 23 -18.80 0.56 -13.73
CA LEU A 23 -18.38 -0.13 -12.51
C LEU A 23 -19.62 -0.44 -11.68
N ILE A 24 -19.77 -1.72 -11.36
CA ILE A 24 -20.75 -2.24 -10.43
C ILE A 24 -20.01 -2.66 -9.17
N PHE A 25 -20.26 -1.87 -8.13
CA PHE A 25 -19.95 -2.19 -6.76
C PHE A 25 -21.26 -2.06 -5.95
N LYS A 26 -21.21 -1.76 -4.65
CA LYS A 26 -22.37 -1.41 -3.81
C LYS A 26 -23.36 -0.46 -4.49
N ARG A 27 -22.88 0.37 -5.42
CA ARG A 27 -23.68 1.11 -6.39
C ARG A 27 -23.05 1.03 -7.78
N LYS A 28 -23.84 1.39 -8.79
CA LYS A 28 -23.40 1.53 -10.17
C LYS A 28 -22.87 2.95 -10.42
N THR A 29 -21.70 3.08 -11.05
CA THR A 29 -21.09 4.35 -11.48
C THR A 29 -20.40 4.18 -12.83
N SER A 30 -20.24 5.25 -13.59
CA SER A 30 -19.28 5.28 -14.70
C SER A 30 -17.85 5.12 -14.18
N ALA A 31 -17.00 4.44 -14.94
CA ALA A 31 -15.58 4.31 -14.65
C ALA A 31 -14.74 4.23 -15.92
N SER A 32 -13.50 4.72 -15.86
CA SER A 32 -12.48 4.47 -16.87
C SER A 32 -11.35 3.60 -16.29
N VAL A 33 -10.84 2.69 -17.11
CA VAL A 33 -9.74 1.79 -16.77
C VAL A 33 -8.49 2.21 -17.52
N ASP A 34 -7.38 2.42 -16.81
CA ASP A 34 -6.06 2.66 -17.39
C ASP A 34 -5.11 1.51 -17.01
N PHE A 35 -4.54 0.83 -18.00
CA PHE A 35 -3.66 -0.33 -17.79
C PHE A 35 -2.20 0.09 -17.58
N TYR A 36 -1.50 -0.58 -16.66
CA TYR A 36 -0.06 -0.36 -16.48
C TYR A 36 0.81 -1.28 -17.32
N THR A 37 0.29 -2.46 -17.68
CA THR A 37 0.96 -3.44 -18.53
C THR A 37 0.46 -3.27 -19.98
N PRO A 38 1.34 -3.39 -20.98
CA PRO A 38 0.94 -3.47 -22.39
C PRO A 38 -0.06 -4.61 -22.63
N ALA A 39 -0.99 -4.43 -23.56
CA ALA A 39 -2.00 -5.44 -23.91
C ALA A 39 -1.41 -6.73 -24.51
N GLU A 40 -0.18 -6.66 -25.01
CA GLU A 40 0.56 -7.78 -25.61
C GLU A 40 1.12 -8.76 -24.56
N GLU A 41 1.20 -8.33 -23.31
CA GLU A 41 1.69 -9.16 -22.21
C GLU A 41 0.56 -10.10 -21.76
N LYS A 42 0.61 -11.36 -22.21
CA LYS A 42 -0.30 -12.42 -21.75
C LYS A 42 -0.06 -12.69 -20.27
N SER A 43 -0.83 -12.02 -19.42
CA SER A 43 -0.82 -12.23 -17.98
C SER A 43 -2.22 -12.59 -17.51
N GLU A 44 -2.32 -13.50 -16.55
CA GLU A 44 -3.60 -13.79 -15.88
C GLU A 44 -4.03 -12.61 -15.00
N GLU A 45 -3.10 -11.73 -14.61
CA GLU A 45 -3.35 -10.60 -13.73
C GLU A 45 -2.95 -9.28 -14.38
N HIS A 46 -3.92 -8.40 -14.58
CA HIS A 46 -3.66 -7.06 -15.10
C HIS A 46 -3.84 -6.00 -14.03
N PHE A 47 -2.76 -5.28 -13.74
CA PHE A 47 -2.78 -4.16 -12.80
C PHE A 47 -3.25 -2.90 -13.50
N VAL A 48 -4.24 -2.25 -12.90
CA VAL A 48 -4.93 -1.11 -13.50
C VAL A 48 -5.20 -0.01 -12.49
N ARG A 49 -5.38 1.20 -13.03
CA ARG A 49 -6.03 2.30 -12.34
C ARG A 49 -7.48 2.37 -12.76
N ILE A 50 -8.38 2.44 -11.79
CA ILE A 50 -9.80 2.69 -12.03
C ILE A 50 -10.13 4.11 -11.60
N ARG A 51 -10.64 4.93 -12.53
CA ARG A 51 -11.17 6.26 -12.23
C ARG A 51 -12.69 6.21 -12.27
N THR A 52 -13.35 6.68 -11.22
CA THR A 52 -14.81 6.67 -11.13
C THR A 52 -15.39 8.07 -11.26
N GLY A 53 -16.59 8.15 -11.86
CA GLY A 53 -17.37 9.40 -11.94
C GLY A 53 -17.79 9.89 -10.56
N ASP A 54 -18.29 8.98 -9.70
CA ASP A 54 -18.72 9.30 -8.35
C ASP A 54 -17.70 8.86 -7.28
N ARG A 55 -17.71 9.52 -6.11
CA ARG A 55 -16.87 9.15 -4.95
C ARG A 55 -17.35 7.86 -4.29
N ILE A 56 -16.64 6.75 -4.52
CA ILE A 56 -16.96 5.45 -3.91
C ILE A 56 -16.01 5.15 -2.74
N GLN A 57 -16.54 4.61 -1.65
CA GLN A 57 -15.71 4.11 -0.55
C GLN A 57 -15.45 2.62 -0.78
N VAL A 58 -14.20 2.31 -1.10
CA VAL A 58 -13.71 0.95 -1.26
C VAL A 58 -12.68 0.65 -0.17
N LYS A 59 -12.37 -0.63 0.04
CA LYS A 59 -11.33 -1.15 0.94
C LYS A 59 -10.48 -2.17 0.20
N TRP A 60 -9.28 -2.44 0.71
CA TRP A 60 -8.41 -3.48 0.16
C TRP A 60 -9.15 -4.82 0.11
N LYS A 61 -9.01 -5.52 -1.01
CA LYS A 61 -9.72 -6.76 -1.38
C LYS A 61 -11.23 -6.64 -1.61
N ASP A 62 -11.81 -5.44 -1.63
CA ASP A 62 -13.18 -5.30 -2.14
C ASP A 62 -13.24 -5.78 -3.60
N GLU A 63 -14.22 -6.63 -3.89
CA GLU A 63 -14.48 -7.12 -5.24
C GLU A 63 -15.44 -6.20 -5.98
N PHE A 64 -15.23 -6.06 -7.29
CA PHE A 64 -16.11 -5.29 -8.16
C PHE A 64 -16.22 -5.94 -9.54
N VAL A 65 -17.20 -5.46 -10.29
CA VAL A 65 -17.49 -5.90 -11.65
C VAL A 65 -17.47 -4.71 -12.60
N LEU A 66 -16.83 -4.85 -13.76
CA LEU A 66 -16.95 -3.91 -14.85
C LEU A 66 -17.85 -4.48 -15.94
N LYS A 67 -18.76 -3.65 -16.43
CA LYS A 67 -19.66 -3.96 -17.54
C LYS A 67 -19.45 -2.97 -18.68
N ASP A 68 -19.71 -3.44 -19.89
CA ASP A 68 -19.69 -2.59 -21.07
C ASP A 68 -20.77 -1.51 -20.94
N SER A 69 -20.40 -0.26 -21.21
CA SER A 69 -21.29 0.88 -21.03
C SER A 69 -22.47 0.88 -22.01
N LYS A 70 -22.30 0.29 -23.20
CA LYS A 70 -23.31 0.23 -24.27
C LYS A 70 -24.16 -1.02 -24.18
N THR A 71 -23.53 -2.19 -24.12
CA THR A 71 -24.20 -3.50 -24.17
C THR A 71 -24.64 -4.00 -22.80
N LYS A 72 -24.13 -3.40 -21.72
CA LYS A 72 -24.36 -3.83 -20.32
C LYS A 72 -23.95 -5.28 -20.04
N LYS A 73 -23.18 -5.92 -20.93
CA LYS A 73 -22.63 -7.25 -20.71
C LYS A 73 -21.50 -7.18 -19.69
N LEU A 74 -21.36 -8.25 -18.90
CA LEU A 74 -20.21 -8.42 -18.01
C LEU A 74 -18.95 -8.43 -18.87
N ILE A 75 -18.01 -7.52 -18.57
CA ILE A 75 -16.68 -7.55 -19.17
C ILE A 75 -15.77 -8.31 -18.22
N ILE A 76 -15.65 -7.87 -16.97
CA ILE A 76 -14.56 -8.35 -16.12
C ILE A 76 -14.86 -8.22 -14.63
N ARG A 77 -14.24 -9.09 -13.83
CA ARG A 77 -14.17 -9.00 -12.37
C ARG A 77 -12.83 -8.40 -11.96
N GLY A 78 -12.85 -7.63 -10.88
CA GLY A 78 -11.64 -7.03 -10.33
C GLY A 78 -11.65 -6.97 -8.82
N LYS A 79 -10.48 -6.69 -8.27
CA LYS A 79 -10.24 -6.59 -6.84
C LYS A 79 -9.43 -5.34 -6.53
N VAL A 80 -9.86 -4.59 -5.51
CA VAL A 80 -9.21 -3.36 -5.07
C VAL A 80 -7.90 -3.68 -4.35
N LEU A 81 -6.81 -3.07 -4.80
CA LEU A 81 -5.49 -3.19 -4.18
C LEU A 81 -5.09 -1.91 -3.41
N VAL A 82 -5.47 -0.74 -3.90
CA VAL A 82 -5.22 0.54 -3.19
C VAL A 82 -6.51 1.39 -3.23
N PRO A 83 -7.26 1.49 -2.12
CA PRO A 83 -8.60 2.09 -2.08
C PRO A 83 -8.70 3.58 -2.43
N GLU A 84 -7.75 4.37 -1.98
CA GLU A 84 -7.63 5.77 -2.34
C GLU A 84 -6.15 6.04 -2.54
N ALA A 85 -5.81 6.22 -3.81
CA ALA A 85 -4.45 6.44 -4.24
C ALA A 85 -4.04 7.89 -3.95
N GLY A 86 -3.69 8.16 -2.69
CA GLY A 86 -2.90 9.33 -2.31
C GLY A 86 -1.40 9.12 -2.63
N ASP A 87 -0.51 9.60 -1.77
CA ASP A 87 0.95 9.47 -1.90
C ASP A 87 1.50 8.03 -1.69
N THR A 88 0.58 7.07 -1.57
CA THR A 88 0.85 5.67 -1.19
C THR A 88 1.51 4.86 -2.30
N ILE A 89 1.54 5.33 -3.55
CA ILE A 89 1.97 4.53 -4.71
C ILE A 89 3.27 5.05 -5.32
N PRO A 90 4.22 4.17 -5.70
CA PRO A 90 5.40 4.57 -6.46
C PRO A 90 5.07 5.30 -7.78
N ARG A 91 5.86 6.32 -8.12
CA ARG A 91 5.73 7.07 -9.39
C ARG A 91 6.20 6.26 -10.60
N ASN A 92 7.31 5.54 -10.45
CA ASN A 92 7.84 4.65 -11.47
C ASN A 92 6.90 3.44 -11.66
N VAL A 93 6.60 3.11 -12.92
CA VAL A 93 5.61 2.07 -13.28
C VAL A 93 6.04 0.68 -12.83
N GLU A 94 7.31 0.30 -13.01
CA GLU A 94 7.82 -1.01 -12.59
C GLU A 94 7.72 -1.19 -11.07
N LYS A 95 8.19 -0.18 -10.31
CA LYS A 95 8.08 -0.18 -8.84
C LYS A 95 6.62 -0.21 -8.38
N ARG A 96 5.73 0.47 -9.12
CA ARG A 96 4.29 0.43 -8.87
C ARG A 96 3.73 -0.97 -9.07
N ILE A 97 4.02 -1.61 -10.20
CA ILE A 97 3.54 -2.97 -10.48
C ILE A 97 4.08 -3.94 -9.42
N ALA A 98 5.37 -3.86 -9.05
CA ALA A 98 5.94 -4.69 -8.00
C ALA A 98 5.22 -4.51 -6.65
N PHE A 99 4.90 -3.26 -6.29
CA PHE A 99 4.12 -2.95 -5.09
C PHE A 99 2.69 -3.52 -5.17
N LEU A 100 1.98 -3.35 -6.29
CA LEU A 100 0.64 -3.90 -6.48
C LEU A 100 0.63 -5.43 -6.44
N LYS A 101 1.65 -6.09 -7.02
CA LYS A 101 1.85 -7.54 -6.91
C LYS A 101 1.99 -8.00 -5.47
N GLN A 102 2.67 -7.22 -4.62
CA GLN A 102 2.78 -7.52 -3.19
C GLN A 102 1.43 -7.37 -2.49
N LEU A 103 0.67 -6.31 -2.80
CA LEU A 103 -0.66 -6.07 -2.24
C LEU A 103 -1.71 -7.11 -2.68
N ASN A 104 -1.52 -7.79 -3.80
CA ASN A 104 -2.42 -8.84 -4.27
C ASN A 104 -2.26 -10.19 -3.53
N LYS A 105 -1.34 -10.27 -2.57
CA LYS A 105 -1.08 -11.49 -1.79
C LYS A 105 -1.89 -11.52 -0.48
N LYS A 106 -1.25 -11.90 0.63
CA LYS A 106 -1.88 -12.08 1.94
C LYS A 106 -1.82 -10.79 2.77
N GLU A 107 -2.43 -10.84 3.94
CA GLU A 107 -2.52 -9.69 4.86
C GLU A 107 -1.12 -9.23 5.33
N GLU A 108 -0.24 -10.20 5.57
CA GLU A 108 1.16 -10.01 5.95
C GLU A 108 1.92 -9.20 4.88
N ASP A 109 1.77 -9.58 3.61
CA ASP A 109 2.42 -8.90 2.49
C ASP A 109 1.91 -7.46 2.36
N MET A 110 0.60 -7.26 2.52
CA MET A 110 -0.02 -5.93 2.46
C MET A 110 0.51 -5.02 3.58
N ILE A 111 0.48 -5.48 4.83
CA ILE A 111 0.94 -4.67 5.97
C ILE A 111 2.44 -4.39 5.87
N SER A 112 3.25 -5.38 5.48
CA SER A 112 4.70 -5.18 5.29
C SER A 112 4.99 -4.15 4.19
N ALA A 113 4.31 -4.23 3.05
CA ALA A 113 4.48 -3.29 1.94
C ALA A 113 4.13 -1.85 2.35
N LEU A 114 3.02 -1.67 3.07
CA LEU A 114 2.61 -0.36 3.59
C LEU A 114 3.61 0.19 4.61
N ALA A 115 4.12 -0.65 5.52
CA ALA A 115 5.11 -0.24 6.51
C ALA A 115 6.44 0.19 5.86
N GLU A 116 6.89 -0.51 4.82
CA GLU A 116 8.06 -0.10 4.05
C GLU A 116 7.83 1.24 3.35
N LYS A 117 6.64 1.45 2.77
CA LYS A 117 6.33 2.70 2.07
C LYS A 117 6.27 3.91 3.01
N LYS A 118 5.84 3.71 4.27
CA LYS A 118 5.78 4.78 5.29
C LYS A 118 7.15 5.20 5.81
N GLY A 119 8.16 4.34 5.68
CA GLY A 119 9.52 4.65 6.09
C GLY A 119 9.61 4.95 7.59
N PHE A 120 10.30 6.04 7.94
CA PHE A 120 10.53 6.43 9.34
C PHE A 120 9.27 6.91 10.07
N GLN A 121 8.21 7.33 9.35
CA GLN A 121 6.95 7.74 9.98
C GLN A 121 6.23 6.56 10.65
N GLY A 122 6.49 5.34 10.18
CA GLY A 122 5.75 4.16 10.60
C GLY A 122 4.32 4.12 10.04
N LEU A 123 3.69 2.96 10.20
CA LEU A 123 2.32 2.68 9.81
C LEU A 123 1.47 2.53 11.07
N SER A 124 0.45 3.39 11.21
CA SER A 124 -0.45 3.38 12.36
C SER A 124 -1.62 2.41 12.17
N GLN A 125 -2.21 1.99 13.30
CA GLN A 125 -3.40 1.14 13.32
C GLN A 125 -4.56 1.76 12.53
N GLN A 126 -4.76 3.08 12.65
CA GLN A 126 -5.84 3.77 11.96
C GLN A 126 -5.66 3.74 10.44
N GLU A 127 -4.43 3.92 9.95
CA GLU A 127 -4.15 3.82 8.51
C GLU A 127 -4.42 2.43 7.95
N ILE A 128 -4.15 1.36 8.72
CA ILE A 128 -4.46 -0.01 8.32
C ILE A 128 -5.99 -0.22 8.27
N PHE A 129 -6.74 0.33 9.22
CA PHE A 129 -8.21 0.33 9.19
C PHE A 129 -8.79 1.14 8.04
N ASP A 130 -8.19 2.28 7.72
CA ASP A 130 -8.63 3.12 6.62
C ASP A 130 -8.35 2.44 5.28
N PHE A 131 -7.28 1.66 5.20
CA PHE A 131 -6.89 0.91 4.01
C PHE A 131 -7.66 -0.41 3.82
N SER A 132 -8.06 -1.10 4.89
CA SER A 132 -8.57 -2.47 4.80
C SER A 132 -9.83 -2.68 5.66
N SER A 133 -10.50 -3.82 5.47
CA SER A 133 -11.61 -4.25 6.33
C SER A 133 -11.17 -5.14 7.49
N LEU A 134 -9.87 -5.19 7.80
CA LEU A 134 -9.35 -6.02 8.89
C LEU A 134 -9.84 -5.51 10.25
N SER A 135 -10.21 -6.45 11.11
CA SER A 135 -10.54 -6.13 12.51
C SER A 135 -9.28 -5.83 13.34
N LYS A 136 -9.46 -5.19 14.50
CA LYS A 136 -8.36 -4.90 15.44
C LYS A 136 -7.53 -6.14 15.77
N ASN A 137 -8.20 -7.27 16.01
CA ASN A 137 -7.55 -8.52 16.37
C ASN A 137 -6.77 -9.11 15.20
N GLN A 138 -7.31 -9.04 13.98
CA GLN A 138 -6.58 -9.47 12.77
C GLN A 138 -5.32 -8.63 12.57
N ILE A 139 -5.42 -7.29 12.67
CA ILE A 139 -4.27 -6.40 12.56
C ILE A 139 -3.20 -6.76 13.59
N LEU A 140 -3.58 -6.92 14.87
CA LEU A 140 -2.64 -7.29 15.93
C LEU A 140 -1.96 -8.63 15.64
N ASN A 141 -2.72 -9.65 15.26
CA ASN A 141 -2.18 -10.98 14.97
C ASN A 141 -1.19 -10.95 13.81
N VAL A 142 -1.53 -10.24 12.72
CA VAL A 142 -0.64 -10.09 11.56
C VAL A 142 0.63 -9.31 11.94
N CYS A 143 0.51 -8.21 12.69
CA CYS A 143 1.66 -7.44 13.15
C CYS A 143 2.58 -8.28 14.06
N GLN A 144 2.03 -9.07 14.98
CA GLN A 144 2.80 -9.96 15.84
C GLN A 144 3.54 -11.03 15.03
N SER A 145 2.87 -11.65 14.05
CA SER A 145 3.48 -12.61 13.14
C SER A 145 4.65 -11.98 12.36
N LEU A 146 4.44 -10.80 11.76
CA LEU A 146 5.48 -10.07 11.03
C LEU A 146 6.65 -9.64 11.93
N GLU A 147 6.41 -9.32 13.19
CA GLU A 147 7.47 -9.01 14.15
C GLU A 147 8.28 -10.25 14.54
N GLN A 148 7.64 -11.41 14.73
CA GLN A 148 8.31 -12.69 14.96
C GLN A 148 9.19 -13.08 13.76
N GLU A 149 8.71 -12.84 12.54
CA GLU A 149 9.46 -13.02 11.29
C GLU A 149 10.53 -11.94 11.05
N LYS A 150 10.68 -10.97 11.97
CA LYS A 150 11.62 -9.84 11.89
C LYS A 150 11.44 -8.96 10.64
N LYS A 151 10.24 -8.92 10.06
CA LYS A 151 9.92 -8.04 8.91
C LYS A 151 9.59 -6.62 9.35
N ILE A 152 8.99 -6.48 10.53
CA ILE A 152 8.65 -5.19 11.13
C ILE A 152 9.14 -5.12 12.58
N ARG A 153 9.01 -3.94 13.18
CA ARG A 153 9.10 -3.72 14.62
C ARG A 153 7.83 -3.04 15.10
N ILE A 154 7.22 -3.55 16.16
CA ILE A 154 6.12 -2.86 16.84
C ILE A 154 6.75 -1.85 17.82
N VAL A 155 6.44 -0.57 17.64
CA VAL A 155 6.97 0.51 18.49
C VAL A 155 5.94 1.01 19.51
N SER A 156 4.66 0.77 19.25
CA SER A 156 3.57 0.94 20.22
C SER A 156 2.51 -0.15 19.99
N PHE A 157 1.91 -0.64 21.08
CA PHE A 157 0.85 -1.66 21.04
C PHE A 157 -0.56 -1.08 21.17
N SER A 158 -0.71 0.16 21.63
CA SER A 158 -2.03 0.79 21.83
C SER A 158 -1.96 2.32 21.72
N PRO A 159 -2.33 2.91 20.56
CA PRO A 159 -2.65 2.23 19.31
C PRO A 159 -1.43 1.53 18.71
N ILE A 160 -1.65 0.51 17.87
CA ILE A 160 -0.56 -0.14 17.14
C ILE A 160 0.16 0.90 16.26
N LEU A 161 1.48 0.94 16.39
CA LEU A 161 2.37 1.66 15.48
C LEU A 161 3.51 0.72 15.12
N ILE A 162 3.73 0.51 13.83
CA ILE A 162 4.78 -0.37 13.32
C ILE A 162 5.72 0.39 12.39
N ILE A 163 6.94 -0.10 12.29
CA ILE A 163 7.94 0.38 11.33
C ILE A 163 8.56 -0.83 10.65
N SER A 164 8.90 -0.73 9.36
CA SER A 164 9.60 -1.85 8.71
C SER A 164 10.97 -2.07 9.36
N ARG A 165 11.42 -3.33 9.41
CA ARG A 165 12.68 -3.68 10.07
C ARG A 165 13.85 -2.91 9.50
N PHE A 166 13.88 -2.76 8.18
CA PHE A 166 14.88 -1.99 7.46
C PHE A 166 14.98 -0.54 7.97
N HIS A 167 13.85 0.18 8.05
CA HIS A 167 13.84 1.56 8.51
C HIS A 167 14.15 1.67 10.00
N PHE A 168 13.71 0.71 10.82
CA PHE A 168 14.07 0.65 12.23
C PHE A 168 15.59 0.52 12.42
N ASP A 169 16.24 -0.38 11.69
CA ASP A 169 17.68 -0.60 11.79
C ASP A 169 18.47 0.60 11.24
N LEU A 170 17.97 1.29 10.21
CA LEU A 170 18.55 2.55 9.73
C LEU A 170 18.45 3.65 10.79
N LEU A 171 17.27 3.81 11.41
CA LEU A 171 17.07 4.80 12.47
C LEU A 171 18.00 4.54 13.65
N LYS A 172 18.11 3.27 14.07
CA LYS A 172 19.04 2.85 15.12
C LYS A 172 20.49 3.22 14.77
N LYS A 173 20.93 2.95 13.54
CA LYS A 173 22.29 3.31 13.08
C LYS A 173 22.53 4.82 13.09
N LYS A 174 21.57 5.62 12.61
CA LYS A 174 21.66 7.08 12.61
C LYS A 174 21.82 7.63 14.03
N ILE A 175 20.93 7.22 14.95
CA ILE A 175 20.97 7.67 16.35
C ILE A 175 22.30 7.30 17.01
N LEU A 176 22.77 6.06 16.83
CA LEU A 176 24.05 5.62 17.40
C LEU A 176 25.25 6.39 16.83
N SER A 177 25.21 6.77 15.55
CA SER A 177 26.26 7.62 14.96
C SER A 177 26.26 9.00 15.58
N LEU A 178 25.09 9.64 15.69
CA LEU A 178 24.95 10.97 16.29
C LEU A 178 25.50 11.02 17.72
N ILE A 179 25.18 10.00 18.53
CA ILE A 179 25.70 9.89 19.91
C ILE A 179 27.22 9.72 19.91
N ARG A 180 27.76 8.84 19.05
CA ARG A 180 29.19 8.57 18.97
C ARG A 180 29.98 9.80 18.52
N ASP A 181 29.49 10.51 17.51
CA ASP A 181 30.17 11.68 16.95
C ASP A 181 30.24 12.81 18.00
N ARG A 182 29.19 13.01 18.80
CA ARG A 182 29.18 13.99 19.90
C ARG A 182 30.11 13.60 21.05
N SER A 183 30.15 12.32 21.44
CA SER A 183 31.06 11.85 22.51
C SER A 183 32.54 12.02 22.17
N ARG A 184 32.88 12.16 20.87
CA ARG A 184 34.24 12.41 20.40
C ARG A 184 34.59 13.89 20.34
N SER A 185 33.59 14.78 20.24
CA SER A 185 33.79 16.23 20.10
C SER A 185 33.76 16.99 21.43
N ASP A 186 32.98 16.52 22.42
CA ASP A 186 32.87 17.14 23.76
C ASP A 186 32.88 16.06 24.85
N SER A 187 34.04 15.81 25.47
CA SER A 187 34.20 14.77 26.50
C SER A 187 33.58 15.13 27.86
N GLU A 188 33.09 16.37 28.05
CA GLU A 188 32.57 16.87 29.33
C GLU A 188 31.04 16.87 29.43
N ARG A 189 30.31 16.55 28.35
CA ARG A 189 28.84 16.42 28.37
C ARG A 189 28.41 14.95 28.44
N GLU A 190 27.57 14.60 29.42
CA GLU A 190 27.08 13.22 29.64
C GLU A 190 26.17 12.66 28.52
N GLY A 191 25.84 13.43 27.47
CA GLY A 191 25.04 12.95 26.35
C GLY A 191 24.58 14.00 25.34
N MET A 192 23.66 13.60 24.46
CA MET A 192 22.93 14.45 23.53
C MET A 192 21.49 14.62 24.02
N ALA A 193 20.97 15.85 24.01
CA ALA A 193 19.57 16.10 24.36
C ALA A 193 18.63 15.41 23.35
N LEU A 194 17.45 14.97 23.80
CA LEU A 194 16.51 14.22 22.97
C LEU A 194 16.01 15.07 21.78
N GLU A 195 15.75 16.34 22.04
CA GLU A 195 15.29 17.31 21.06
C GLU A 195 16.30 17.46 19.93
N GLU A 196 17.59 17.51 20.26
CA GLU A 196 18.67 17.59 19.26
C GLU A 196 18.80 16.30 18.43
N ILE A 197 18.48 15.14 19.00
CA ILE A 197 18.43 13.88 18.25
C ILE A 197 17.24 13.94 17.28
N GLN A 198 16.07 14.35 17.76
CA GLN A 198 14.83 14.43 16.97
C GLN A 198 14.96 15.38 15.77
N GLU A 199 15.66 16.51 15.91
CA GLU A 199 15.92 17.43 14.79
C GLU A 199 16.78 16.81 13.67
N LYS A 200 17.57 15.79 13.98
CA LYS A 200 18.59 15.23 13.07
C LYS A 200 18.20 13.89 12.44
N VAL A 201 17.07 13.28 12.81
CA VAL A 201 16.69 11.91 12.37
C VAL A 201 15.43 11.83 11.53
#